data_AF-A0A2A4LBC1-F1
#
_entry.id   AF-A0A2A4LBC1-F1
#
_cell.length_a   1.000
_cell.length_b   1.000
_cell.length_c   1.000
_cell.angle_alpha   90.00
_cell.angle_beta   90.00
_cell.angle_gamma   90.00
#
_symmetry.space_group_name_H-M   'P 1'
#
loop_
_entity.id
_entity.type
_entity.pdbx_description
1 polymer ?
#
loop_
_entity_poly.entity_id
_entity_poly.type
_entity_poly.pdbx_seq_one_letter_code
_entity_poly.pdbx_strand_id
1 'polypeptide(L)'
;MASKKTIFVAFAIEDEAQRNLLKGQSLNTDSPFEYIDMSVKEAYDTEWKEKVRTRIKRSDGVIVLVSKNSLTSSGQKWEIQCAKEEKVPLRGIWVYTNDRTDIEGVNTKVWK
;
A
#
# COMPACT_ATOMS: atom_id res chain seq x y z
N MET A 1 -20.16 -8.35 -15.01
CA MET A 1 -19.70 -8.10 -13.63
C MET A 1 -18.30 -7.53 -13.73
N ALA A 2 -18.02 -6.36 -13.16
CA ALA A 2 -16.66 -5.82 -13.18
C ALA A 2 -15.75 -6.78 -12.40
N SER A 3 -14.67 -7.27 -13.02
CA SER A 3 -13.66 -8.06 -12.33
C SER A 3 -13.07 -7.18 -11.21
N LYS A 4 -13.19 -7.63 -9.96
CA LYS A 4 -12.63 -6.89 -8.82
C LYS A 4 -11.12 -6.73 -9.02
N LYS A 5 -10.64 -5.50 -8.81
CA LYS A 5 -9.22 -5.16 -8.93
C LYS A 5 -8.44 -5.62 -7.71
N THR A 6 -7.32 -6.28 -7.90
CA THR A 6 -6.42 -6.68 -6.80
C THR A 6 -5.48 -5.53 -6.48
N ILE A 7 -5.56 -5.00 -5.26
CA ILE A 7 -4.75 -3.86 -4.83
C ILE A 7 -3.79 -4.27 -3.70
N PHE A 8 -2.50 -3.99 -3.90
CA PHE A 8 -1.47 -4.12 -2.87
C PHE A 8 -1.44 -2.86 -2.01
N VAL A 9 -1.33 -2.99 -0.69
CA VAL A 9 -1.26 -1.84 0.21
C VAL A 9 0.08 -1.77 0.93
N ALA A 10 0.80 -0.68 0.70
CA ALA A 10 2.09 -0.38 1.32
C ALA A 10 1.88 0.61 2.48
N PHE A 11 2.25 0.22 3.69
CA PHE A 11 2.06 1.03 4.91
C PHE A 11 3.23 0.86 5.89
N ALA A 12 3.42 1.85 6.78
CA ALA A 12 4.34 1.71 7.89
C ALA A 12 3.67 0.90 9.02
N ILE A 13 4.41 0.05 9.73
CA ILE A 13 3.85 -0.81 10.80
C ILE A 13 3.12 0.01 11.87
N GLU A 14 3.60 1.22 12.16
CA GLU A 14 2.97 2.16 13.09
C GLU A 14 1.55 2.59 12.68
N ASP A 15 1.21 2.45 11.39
CA ASP A 15 -0.10 2.77 10.82
C ASP A 15 -1.00 1.54 10.62
N GLU A 16 -0.73 0.42 11.32
CA GLU A 16 -1.52 -0.81 11.22
C GLU A 16 -3.02 -0.54 11.48
N ALA A 17 -3.36 0.36 12.39
CA ALA A 17 -4.73 0.76 12.67
C ALA A 17 -5.44 1.32 11.42
N GLN A 18 -4.77 2.18 10.64
CA GLN A 18 -5.33 2.76 9.42
C GLN A 18 -5.51 1.71 8.33
N ARG A 19 -4.54 0.80 8.22
CA ARG A 19 -4.65 -0.36 7.33
C ARG A 19 -5.84 -1.25 7.71
N ASN A 20 -6.07 -1.48 9.01
CA ASN A 20 -7.21 -2.26 9.49
C ASN A 20 -8.55 -1.61 9.15
N LEU A 21 -8.65 -0.28 9.23
CA LEU A 21 -9.84 0.46 8.81
C LEU A 21 -10.09 0.33 7.30
N LEU A 22 -9.05 0.46 6.47
CA LEU A 22 -9.15 0.27 5.02
C LEU A 22 -9.61 -1.14 4.65
N LYS A 23 -9.09 -2.16 5.35
CA LYS A 23 -9.55 -3.54 5.21
C LYS A 23 -11.02 -3.70 5.63
N GLY A 24 -11.43 -3.03 6.70
CA GLY A 24 -12.82 -3.04 7.15
C GLY A 24 -13.79 -2.46 6.11
N GLN A 25 -13.37 -1.41 5.40
CA GLN A 25 -14.16 -0.81 4.31
C GLN A 25 -14.36 -1.81 3.17
N SER A 26 -13.29 -2.45 2.68
CA SER A 26 -13.39 -3.38 1.54
C SER A 26 -14.28 -4.61 1.80
N LEU A 27 -14.48 -5.00 3.06
CA LEU A 27 -15.35 -6.10 3.47
C LEU A 27 -16.84 -5.69 3.62
N ASN A 28 -17.12 -4.41 3.87
CA ASN A 28 -18.47 -3.92 4.19
C ASN A 28 -19.15 -3.15 3.06
N THR A 29 -18.40 -2.69 2.05
CA THR A 29 -18.96 -1.90 0.94
C THR A 29 -18.83 -2.64 -0.39
N ASP A 30 -19.76 -2.36 -1.33
CA ASP A 30 -19.65 -2.73 -2.75
C ASP A 30 -18.48 -1.96 -3.39
N SER A 31 -17.27 -2.38 -3.01
CA SER A 31 -16.04 -1.74 -3.39
C SER A 31 -15.66 -2.21 -4.79
N PRO A 32 -15.25 -1.29 -5.69
CA PRO A 32 -14.84 -1.67 -7.05
C PRO A 32 -13.51 -2.45 -7.09
N PHE A 33 -12.89 -2.71 -5.93
CA PHE A 33 -11.64 -3.43 -5.78
C PHE A 33 -11.71 -4.43 -4.63
N GLU A 34 -10.97 -5.52 -4.76
CA GLU A 34 -10.71 -6.48 -3.70
C GLU A 34 -9.39 -6.13 -3.02
N TYR A 35 -9.47 -5.91 -1.72
CA TYR A 35 -8.31 -5.63 -0.91
C TYR A 35 -7.62 -6.94 -0.56
N ILE A 36 -6.40 -7.13 -1.07
CA ILE A 36 -5.56 -8.26 -0.66
C ILE A 36 -4.42 -7.72 0.18
N ASP A 37 -4.51 -7.95 1.48
CA ASP A 37 -3.41 -7.66 2.38
C ASP A 37 -2.24 -8.60 2.12
N MET A 38 -1.19 -8.04 1.56
CA MET A 38 0.00 -8.79 1.18
C MET A 38 1.24 -8.35 1.94
N SER A 39 1.09 -7.45 2.92
CA SER A 39 2.15 -6.90 3.75
C SER A 39 2.72 -7.97 4.69
N VAL A 40 4.05 -8.00 4.80
CA VAL A 40 4.78 -9.02 5.57
C VAL A 40 5.23 -8.40 6.89
N LYS A 41 4.95 -9.06 8.02
CA LYS A 41 5.28 -8.56 9.37
C LYS A 41 6.76 -8.72 9.77
N GLU A 42 7.55 -9.53 9.06
CA GLU A 42 8.95 -9.80 9.42
C GLU A 42 9.89 -9.70 8.22
N ALA A 43 10.88 -8.81 8.32
CA ALA A 43 11.75 -8.36 7.23
C ALA A 43 13.11 -9.11 7.15
N TYR A 44 13.20 -10.35 7.65
CA TYR A 44 14.51 -10.95 7.97
C TYR A 44 15.16 -11.86 6.92
N ASP A 45 14.54 -12.12 5.76
CA ASP A 45 15.10 -13.06 4.76
C ASP A 45 15.03 -12.60 3.30
N THR A 46 16.11 -12.69 2.53
CA THR A 46 16.20 -12.25 1.12
C THR A 46 15.04 -12.79 0.25
N GLU A 47 14.53 -13.97 0.59
CA GLU A 47 13.34 -14.58 -0.03
C GLU A 47 12.05 -13.75 0.08
N TRP A 48 11.89 -12.91 1.11
CA TRP A 48 10.66 -12.12 1.29
C TRP A 48 10.51 -11.05 0.21
N LYS A 49 11.62 -10.45 -0.23
CA LYS A 49 11.61 -9.43 -1.29
C LYS A 49 11.14 -10.01 -2.61
N GLU A 50 11.58 -11.21 -2.98
CA GLU A 50 11.11 -11.86 -4.22
C GLU A 50 9.62 -12.21 -4.15
N LYS A 51 9.15 -12.68 -2.98
CA LYS A 51 7.73 -12.96 -2.73
C LYS A 51 6.89 -11.68 -2.82
N VAL A 52 7.30 -10.59 -2.17
CA VAL A 52 6.58 -9.31 -2.23
C VAL A 52 6.62 -8.69 -3.63
N ARG A 53 7.75 -8.75 -4.32
CA ARG A 53 7.86 -8.31 -5.72
C ARG A 53 6.88 -9.04 -6.64
N THR A 54 6.79 -10.36 -6.50
CA THR A 54 5.84 -11.18 -7.27
C THR A 54 4.39 -10.79 -6.98
N ARG A 55 4.07 -10.44 -5.73
CA ARG A 55 2.74 -9.98 -5.32
C ARG A 55 2.40 -8.61 -5.89
N ILE A 56 3.32 -7.65 -5.80
CA ILE A 56 3.18 -6.31 -6.39
C ILE A 56 2.94 -6.44 -7.90
N LYS A 57 3.75 -7.24 -8.60
CA LYS A 57 3.63 -7.48 -10.03
C LYS A 57 2.29 -8.09 -10.46
N ARG A 58 1.70 -8.94 -9.61
CA ARG A 58 0.38 -9.57 -9.86
C ARG A 58 -0.80 -8.66 -9.50
N SER A 59 -0.55 -7.53 -8.85
CA SER A 59 -1.59 -6.60 -8.44
C SER A 59 -1.95 -5.65 -9.59
N ASP A 60 -3.22 -5.26 -9.69
CA ASP A 60 -3.68 -4.25 -10.64
C ASP A 60 -3.18 -2.83 -10.26
N GLY A 61 -2.80 -2.63 -8.99
CA GLY A 61 -2.29 -1.36 -8.50
C GLY A 61 -1.77 -1.44 -7.06
N VAL A 62 -1.08 -0.38 -6.64
CA VAL A 62 -0.55 -0.19 -5.30
C VAL A 62 -1.14 1.07 -4.66
N ILE A 63 -1.71 0.92 -3.47
CA ILE A 63 -2.10 2.04 -2.60
C ILE A 63 -1.05 2.19 -1.51
N VAL A 64 -0.51 3.40 -1.37
CA VAL A 64 0.43 3.76 -0.31
C VAL A 64 -0.33 4.53 0.76
N LEU A 65 -0.33 4.02 1.99
CA LEU A 65 -0.83 4.75 3.15
C LEU A 65 0.26 5.72 3.61
N VAL A 66 0.06 7.00 3.34
CA VAL A 66 1.05 8.04 3.57
C VAL A 66 0.83 8.69 4.93
N SER A 67 1.86 8.62 5.76
CA SER A 67 1.95 9.28 7.05
C SER A 67 3.39 9.74 7.32
N LYS A 68 3.62 10.44 8.42
CA LYS A 68 4.97 10.77 8.92
C LYS A 68 5.84 9.53 9.13
N ASN A 69 5.23 8.40 9.50
CA ASN A 69 5.93 7.13 9.74
C ASN A 69 6.41 6.50 8.42
N SER A 70 5.84 6.91 7.28
CA SER A 70 6.31 6.48 5.96
C SER A 70 7.74 6.92 5.65
N LEU A 71 8.21 8.02 6.25
CA LEU A 71 9.56 8.53 6.04
C LEU A 71 10.63 7.66 6.72
N THR A 72 10.28 6.91 7.76
CA THR A 72 11.19 6.04 8.52
C THR A 72 11.04 4.57 8.13
N SER A 73 9.93 4.18 7.51
CA SER A 73 9.67 2.80 7.07
C SER A 73 10.52 2.38 5.86
N SER A 74 11.56 1.58 6.11
CA SER A 74 12.41 1.00 5.05
C SER A 74 11.65 0.01 4.17
N GLY A 75 10.71 -0.76 4.76
CA GLY A 75 9.86 -1.70 4.03
C GLY A 75 8.95 -0.99 3.03
N GLN A 76 8.24 0.04 3.47
CA GLN A 76 7.34 0.81 2.61
C GLN A 76 8.09 1.50 1.46
N LYS A 77 9.27 2.09 1.74
CA LYS A 77 10.12 2.68 0.69
C LYS A 77 10.52 1.67 -0.37
N TRP A 78 10.90 0.47 0.06
CA TRP A 78 11.27 -0.60 -0.86
C TRP A 78 10.08 -1.09 -1.70
N GLU A 79 8.89 -1.22 -1.11
CA GLU A 79 7.67 -1.57 -1.85
C GLU A 79 7.29 -0.54 -2.91
N ILE A 80 7.38 0.76 -2.57
CA ILE A 80 7.13 1.86 -3.52
C ILE A 80 8.13 1.82 -4.67
N GLN A 81 9.41 1.62 -4.37
CA GLN A 81 10.45 1.49 -5.39
C GLN A 81 10.18 0.30 -6.29
N CYS A 82 9.86 -0.86 -5.72
CA CYS A 82 9.55 -2.07 -6.46
C CYS A 82 8.34 -1.88 -7.38
N ALA A 83 7.28 -1.21 -6.92
CA ALA A 83 6.12 -0.90 -7.73
C ALA A 83 6.47 0.02 -8.92
N LYS A 84 7.34 1.02 -8.71
CA LYS A 84 7.85 1.88 -9.79
C LYS A 84 8.67 1.08 -10.82
N GLU A 85 9.54 0.18 -10.36
CA GLU A 85 10.37 -0.68 -11.21
C GLU A 85 9.53 -1.64 -12.05
N GLU A 86 8.51 -2.26 -11.44
CA GLU A 86 7.56 -3.15 -12.12
C GLU A 86 6.49 -2.40 -12.93
N LYS A 87 6.53 -1.05 -12.95
CA LYS A 87 5.57 -0.16 -13.64
C LYS A 87 4.11 -0.40 -13.23
N VAL A 88 3.89 -0.80 -11.98
CA VAL A 88 2.54 -1.00 -11.43
C VAL A 88 1.97 0.37 -11.05
N PRO A 89 0.69 0.67 -11.39
CA PRO A 89 0.07 1.94 -11.03
C PRO A 89 0.11 2.17 -9.52
N LEU A 90 0.61 3.33 -9.10
CA LEU A 90 0.80 3.66 -7.70
C LEU A 90 0.02 4.93 -7.32
N ARG A 91 -0.68 4.87 -6.18
CA ARG A 91 -1.44 6.00 -5.63
C ARG A 91 -1.18 6.12 -4.13
N GLY A 92 -0.86 7.32 -3.65
CA GLY A 92 -0.77 7.61 -2.23
C GLY A 92 -2.09 8.12 -1.67
N ILE A 93 -2.36 7.83 -0.41
CA ILE A 93 -3.46 8.43 0.34
C ILE A 93 -2.97 8.82 1.73
N TRP A 94 -3.21 10.07 2.13
CA TRP A 94 -2.98 10.48 3.52
C TRP A 94 -4.00 9.82 4.43
N VAL A 95 -3.50 9.07 5.41
CA VAL A 95 -4.35 8.33 6.36
C VAL A 95 -4.68 9.11 7.63
N TYR A 96 -4.02 10.25 7.86
CA TYR A 96 -4.36 11.17 8.94
C TYR A 96 -4.76 12.53 8.37
N THR A 97 -5.77 13.15 9.00
CA THR A 97 -6.32 14.43 8.58
C THR A 97 -5.31 15.57 8.67
N ASN A 98 -4.46 15.54 9.70
CA ASN A 98 -3.44 16.55 10.01
C ASN A 98 -2.05 16.20 9.45
N ASP A 99 -1.98 15.22 8.54
CA ASP A 99 -0.73 14.78 7.93
C ASP A 99 -0.74 15.09 6.43
N ARG A 100 0.37 15.66 5.96
CA ARG A 100 0.62 16.02 4.56
C ARG A 100 2.02 15.63 4.14
N THR A 101 2.55 14.56 4.73
CA THR A 101 3.83 13.98 4.35
C THR A 101 3.86 13.73 2.85
N ASP A 102 4.90 14.23 2.21
CA ASP A 102 5.14 14.01 0.79
C ASP A 102 6.16 12.88 0.62
N ILE A 103 5.85 11.93 -0.26
CA ILE A 103 6.77 10.85 -0.62
C ILE A 103 7.10 11.04 -2.09
N GLU A 104 8.39 11.19 -2.37
CA GLU A 104 8.86 11.47 -3.73
C GLU A 104 8.40 10.39 -4.73
N GLY A 105 7.77 10.84 -5.81
CA GLY A 105 7.23 9.98 -6.87
C GLY A 105 6.00 9.17 -6.47
N VAL A 106 5.29 9.56 -5.41
CA VAL A 106 3.97 9.04 -5.05
C VAL A 106 2.94 10.16 -5.21
N ASN A 107 1.94 9.96 -6.08
CA ASN A 107 0.84 10.92 -6.19
C ASN A 107 -0.14 10.72 -5.05
N THR A 108 -0.01 11.55 -4.00
CA THR A 108 -0.82 11.43 -2.77
C THR A 108 -2.09 12.28 -2.85
N LYS A 109 -3.21 11.71 -2.42
CA LYS A 109 -4.51 12.38 -2.34
C LYS A 109 -5.08 12.33 -0.94
N VAL A 110 -5.97 13.29 -0.64
CA VAL A 110 -6.74 13.29 0.60
C VAL A 110 -7.80 12.19 0.47
N TRP A 111 -7.92 11.36 1.51
CA TRP A 111 -9.06 10.44 1.66
C TRP A 111 -10.33 11.29 1.81
N LYS A 112 -11.23 11.24 0.83
CA LYS A 112 -12.50 11.98 0.78
C LYS A 112 -13.65 11.03 0.53
#